data_AF-A0A936BRJ3-F1
#
_entry.id   AF-A0A936BRJ3-F1
#
_cell.length_a   1.000
_cell.length_b   1.000
_cell.length_c   1.000
_cell.angle_alpha   90.00
_cell.angle_beta   90.00
_cell.angle_gamma   90.00
#
_symmetry.space_group_name_H-M   'P 1'
#
loop_
_entity.id
_entity.type
_entity.pdbx_description
1 polymer ?
#
loop_
_entity_poly.entity_id
_entity_poly.type
_entity_poly.pdbx_seq_one_letter_code
_entity_poly.pdbx_strand_id
1 'polypeptide(L)'
;MLIPGALLLQVQSILDGCDGEISRLKYIRSRLGEWLDQVGDDVVNVGYFAAAGWVTWQAGSAVAFWLTVVGATLHVVYQLSLYAALIFKGGGSGSVTSIRWWGQKDFTPETPKAPPTPLTRLKEAVEIAGRRDFFTFLYLPAALVGLTEIALAWSAIIFSVSGLTTGLQWVLRGGPEPAVRTS
;
A
#
# COMPACT_ATOMS: atom_id res chain seq x y z
N MET A 1 -1.16 9.35 22.19
CA MET A 1 -2.19 8.32 21.94
C MET A 1 -2.50 8.30 20.44
N LEU A 2 -2.48 7.13 19.79
CA LEU A 2 -2.71 6.98 18.33
C LEU A 2 -4.13 6.53 17.97
N ILE A 3 -4.96 6.24 18.96
CA ILE A 3 -6.29 5.63 18.79
C ILE A 3 -7.22 6.46 17.89
N PRO A 4 -7.35 7.79 18.06
CA PRO A 4 -8.22 8.59 17.17
C PRO A 4 -7.75 8.56 15.71
N GLY A 5 -6.43 8.61 15.48
CA GLY A 5 -5.85 8.52 14.14
C GLY A 5 -6.08 7.15 13.50
N ALA A 6 -5.99 6.07 14.30
CA ALA A 6 -6.23 4.72 13.82
C ALA A 6 -7.71 4.48 13.47
N LEU A 7 -8.62 5.08 14.24
CA LEU A 7 -10.05 5.06 13.94
C LEU A 7 -10.37 5.82 12.64
N LEU A 8 -9.76 7.00 12.45
CA LEU A 8 -9.94 7.77 11.22
C LEU A 8 -9.41 7.02 9.99
N LEU A 9 -8.25 6.35 10.11
CA LEU A 9 -7.73 5.47 9.06
C LEU A 9 -8.70 4.34 8.70
N GLN A 10 -9.30 3.71 9.72
CA GLN A 10 -10.25 2.63 9.50
C GLN A 10 -11.51 3.13 8.78
N VAL A 11 -12.01 4.31 9.15
CA VAL A 11 -13.14 4.96 8.48
C VAL A 11 -12.79 5.31 7.04
N GLN A 12 -11.61 5.87 6.79
CA GLN A 12 -11.14 6.15 5.43
C GLN A 12 -11.12 4.88 4.57
N SER A 13 -10.54 3.78 5.07
CA SER A 13 -10.47 2.52 4.33
C SER A 13 -11.85 1.97 3.97
N ILE A 14 -12.85 2.16 4.84
CA ILE A 14 -14.25 1.78 4.56
C ILE A 14 -14.86 2.69 3.48
N LEU A 15 -14.60 4.00 3.56
CA LEU A 15 -15.14 4.98 2.61
C LEU A 15 -14.53 4.84 1.21
N ASP A 16 -13.23 4.54 1.11
CA ASP A 16 -12.53 4.25 -0.15
C ASP A 16 -13.15 3.03 -0.85
N GLY A 17 -13.35 1.94 -0.11
CA GLY A 17 -14.05 0.76 -0.63
C GLY A 17 -15.45 1.10 -1.21
N CYS A 18 -16.19 1.98 -0.53
CA CYS A 18 -17.51 2.42 -0.99
C CYS A 18 -17.46 3.28 -2.27
N ASP A 19 -16.53 4.22 -2.41
CA ASP A 19 -16.44 5.07 -3.61
C ASP A 19 -15.99 4.27 -4.85
N GLY A 20 -15.08 3.31 -4.65
CA GLY A 20 -14.66 2.38 -5.69
C GLY A 20 -15.79 1.47 -6.20
N GLU A 21 -16.72 1.07 -5.33
CA GLU A 21 -17.92 0.30 -5.73
C GLU A 21 -18.97 1.18 -6.41
N ILE A 22 -19.23 2.38 -5.87
CA ILE A 22 -20.20 3.32 -6.44
C ILE A 22 -19.77 3.79 -7.84
N SER A 23 -18.49 4.09 -8.04
CA SER A 23 -17.97 4.52 -9.34
C SER A 23 -18.06 3.43 -10.40
N ARG A 24 -17.88 2.16 -10.02
CA ARG A 24 -18.10 0.99 -10.91
C ARG A 24 -19.58 0.78 -11.23
N LEU A 25 -20.45 0.90 -10.24
CA LEU A 25 -21.90 0.74 -10.42
C LEU A 25 -22.51 1.86 -11.27
N LYS A 26 -22.00 3.09 -11.16
CA LYS A 26 -22.53 4.25 -11.88
C LYS A 26 -21.75 4.59 -13.16
N TYR A 27 -20.69 3.87 -13.49
CA TYR A 27 -19.79 4.15 -14.61
C TYR A 27 -19.19 5.58 -14.59
N ILE A 28 -19.02 6.19 -13.41
CA ILE A 28 -18.53 7.58 -13.22
C ILE A 28 -17.02 7.57 -12.89
N ARG A 29 -16.24 6.72 -13.57
CA ARG A 29 -14.79 6.71 -13.34
C ARG A 29 -14.16 7.93 -14.02
N SER A 30 -13.48 8.77 -13.26
CA SER A 30 -12.81 9.97 -13.79
C SER A 30 -11.31 9.94 -13.44
N ARG A 31 -10.47 10.49 -14.33
CA ARG A 31 -9.02 10.56 -14.10
C ARG A 31 -8.68 11.41 -12.87
N LEU A 32 -9.42 12.50 -12.66
CA LEU A 32 -9.22 13.36 -11.50
C LEU A 32 -9.56 12.61 -10.20
N GLY A 33 -10.65 11.84 -10.20
CA GLY A 33 -11.03 10.99 -9.06
C GLY A 33 -9.94 9.95 -8.73
N GLU A 34 -9.43 9.25 -9.74
CA GLU A 34 -8.33 8.28 -9.56
C GLU A 34 -7.08 8.92 -8.93
N TRP A 35 -6.72 10.14 -9.32
CA TRP A 35 -5.58 10.85 -8.75
C TRP A 35 -5.84 11.33 -7.32
N LEU A 36 -7.04 11.88 -7.06
CA LEU A 36 -7.42 12.36 -5.73
C LEU A 36 -7.42 11.22 -4.72
N ASP A 37 -7.98 10.07 -5.12
CA ASP A 37 -8.01 8.84 -4.34
C ASP A 37 -6.61 8.35 -3.99
N GLN A 38 -5.76 8.15 -5.02
CA GLN A 38 -4.40 7.68 -4.85
C GLN A 38 -3.55 8.62 -3.96
N VAL A 39 -3.60 9.93 -4.20
CA VAL A 39 -2.83 10.92 -3.42
C VAL A 39 -3.37 11.02 -1.99
N GLY A 40 -4.69 11.01 -1.82
CA GLY A 40 -5.34 11.06 -0.51
C GLY A 40 -4.90 9.89 0.37
N ASP A 41 -4.95 8.68 -0.17
CA ASP A 41 -4.48 7.47 0.52
C ASP A 41 -3.02 7.55 0.93
N ASP A 42 -2.15 8.01 0.03
CA ASP A 42 -0.72 8.08 0.30
C ASP A 42 -0.41 9.12 1.39
N VAL A 43 -1.11 10.26 1.41
CA VAL A 43 -0.97 11.28 2.46
C VAL A 43 -1.36 10.73 3.82
N VAL A 44 -2.51 10.05 3.93
CA VAL A 44 -2.94 9.55 5.24
C VAL A 44 -2.05 8.39 5.71
N ASN A 45 -1.64 7.50 4.81
CA ASN A 45 -0.74 6.40 5.15
C ASN A 45 0.63 6.89 5.67
N VAL A 46 1.25 7.86 4.98
CA VAL A 46 2.52 8.45 5.43
C VAL A 46 2.35 9.25 6.71
N GLY A 47 1.29 10.06 6.80
CA GLY A 47 1.00 10.86 7.98
C GLY A 47 0.83 9.99 9.23
N TYR A 48 0.10 8.89 9.10
CA TYR A 48 -0.07 7.95 10.19
C TYR A 48 1.23 7.21 10.54
N PHE A 49 1.98 6.72 9.54
CA PHE A 49 3.28 6.07 9.76
C PHE A 49 4.25 6.98 10.52
N ALA A 50 4.36 8.25 10.11
CA ALA A 50 5.19 9.24 10.79
C ALA A 50 4.70 9.52 12.23
N ALA A 51 3.39 9.65 12.43
CA ALA A 51 2.81 9.85 13.76
C ALA A 51 3.07 8.64 14.68
N ALA A 52 2.93 7.41 14.17
CA ALA A 52 3.20 6.19 14.90
C ALA A 52 4.67 6.09 15.31
N GLY A 53 5.57 6.44 14.39
CA GLY A 53 7.01 6.57 14.64
C GLY A 53 7.32 7.55 15.75
N TRP A 54 6.79 8.77 15.65
CA TRP A 54 7.00 9.85 16.61
C TRP A 54 6.53 9.49 18.02
N VAL A 55 5.32 8.93 18.16
CA VAL A 55 4.77 8.52 19.46
C VAL A 55 5.59 7.38 20.07
N THR A 56 6.01 6.42 19.26
CA THR A 56 6.78 5.25 19.75
C THR A 56 8.21 5.65 20.15
N TRP A 57 8.81 6.59 19.42
CA TRP A 57 10.10 7.18 19.80
C TRP A 57 10.02 7.95 21.11
N GLN A 58 9.00 8.78 21.30
CA GLN A 58 8.77 9.48 22.56
C GLN A 58 8.50 8.55 23.75
N ALA A 59 7.97 7.35 23.49
CA ALA A 59 7.80 6.31 24.51
C ALA A 59 9.11 5.61 24.92
N GLY A 60 10.25 5.99 24.33
CA GLY A 60 11.58 5.52 24.71
C GLY A 60 12.26 4.57 23.73
N SER A 61 11.60 4.18 22.62
CA SER A 61 12.24 3.32 21.62
C SER A 61 13.11 4.14 20.66
N ALA A 62 14.43 4.06 20.84
CA ALA A 62 15.39 4.63 19.89
C ALA A 62 15.32 3.96 18.51
N VAL A 63 14.90 2.69 18.45
CA VAL A 63 14.75 1.92 17.21
C VAL A 63 13.62 2.49 16.36
N ALA A 64 12.52 2.93 16.98
CA ALA A 64 11.39 3.53 16.28
C ALA A 64 11.76 4.74 15.42
N PHE A 65 12.71 5.57 15.87
CA PHE A 65 13.19 6.71 15.09
C PHE A 65 13.82 6.25 13.77
N TRP A 66 14.76 5.30 13.82
CA TRP A 66 15.44 4.80 12.64
C TRP A 66 14.51 4.02 11.70
N LEU A 67 13.60 3.21 12.24
CA LEU A 67 12.56 2.54 11.45
C LEU A 67 11.70 3.54 10.68
N THR A 68 11.34 4.65 11.33
CA THR A 68 10.53 5.70 10.71
C THR A 68 11.31 6.43 9.63
N VAL A 69 12.57 6.81 9.88
CA VAL A 69 13.40 7.52 8.89
C VAL A 69 13.65 6.65 7.66
N VAL A 70 14.07 5.40 7.87
CA VAL A 70 14.37 4.47 6.75
C VAL A 70 13.09 4.13 6.00
N GLY A 71 12.03 3.79 6.72
CA GLY A 71 10.72 3.46 6.14
C GLY A 71 10.13 4.61 5.34
N ALA A 72 10.13 5.83 5.88
CA ALA A 72 9.62 7.01 5.18
C ALA A 72 10.45 7.33 3.93
N THR A 73 11.79 7.23 4.02
CA THR A 73 12.67 7.48 2.86
C THR A 73 12.39 6.49 1.73
N LEU A 74 12.32 5.19 2.03
CA LEU A 74 12.02 4.17 1.03
C LEU A 74 10.59 4.25 0.51
N HIS A 75 9.65 4.70 1.34
CA HIS A 75 8.29 4.97 0.90
C HIS A 75 8.22 6.16 -0.08
N VAL A 76 9.01 7.20 0.11
CA VAL A 76 9.14 8.29 -0.88
C VAL A 76 9.71 7.75 -2.19
N VAL A 77 10.73 6.88 -2.14
CA VAL A 77 11.26 6.21 -3.36
C VAL A 77 10.16 5.42 -4.07
N TYR A 78 9.34 4.68 -3.32
CA TYR A 78 8.16 3.97 -3.85
C TYR A 78 7.17 4.92 -4.51
N GLN A 79 6.74 5.99 -3.83
CA GLN A 79 5.77 6.95 -4.37
C GLN A 79 6.29 7.65 -5.63
N LEU A 80 7.55 8.08 -5.65
CA LEU A 80 8.16 8.67 -6.84
C LEU A 80 8.20 7.66 -7.99
N SER A 81 8.57 6.41 -7.71
CA SER A 81 8.57 5.33 -8.70
C SER A 81 7.17 5.05 -9.24
N LEU A 82 6.16 5.07 -8.38
CA LEU A 82 4.77 4.84 -8.73
C LEU A 82 4.19 5.99 -9.55
N TYR A 83 4.37 7.24 -9.12
CA TYR A 83 3.87 8.40 -9.85
C TYR A 83 4.57 8.57 -11.20
N ALA A 84 5.87 8.34 -11.27
CA ALA A 84 6.57 8.28 -12.55
C ALA A 84 5.96 7.20 -13.46
N ALA A 85 5.61 6.03 -12.91
CA ALA A 85 4.99 4.96 -13.68
C ALA A 85 3.60 5.36 -14.18
N LEU A 86 2.75 5.91 -13.32
CA LEU A 86 1.40 6.35 -13.67
C LEU A 86 1.41 7.43 -14.77
N ILE A 87 2.33 8.39 -14.68
CA ILE A 87 2.47 9.48 -15.64
C ILE A 87 3.07 9.00 -16.97
N PHE A 88 4.22 8.31 -16.92
CA PHE A 88 5.00 8.00 -18.12
C PHE A 88 4.64 6.66 -18.79
N LYS A 89 4.06 5.71 -18.04
CA LYS A 89 3.72 4.36 -18.53
C LYS A 89 2.21 4.09 -18.48
N GLY A 90 1.51 4.62 -17.49
CA GLY A 90 0.06 4.44 -17.27
C GLY A 90 -0.85 5.36 -18.10
N GLY A 91 -0.29 6.17 -19.01
CA GLY A 91 -1.06 7.11 -19.84
C GLY A 91 -1.70 8.26 -19.05
N GLY A 92 -1.15 8.59 -17.87
CA GLY A 92 -1.62 9.65 -16.99
C GLY A 92 -2.84 9.28 -16.12
N SER A 93 -3.19 7.99 -16.01
CA SER A 93 -4.20 7.51 -15.06
C SER A 93 -3.66 7.57 -13.63
N GLY A 94 -4.51 7.92 -12.66
CA GLY A 94 -4.17 7.84 -11.24
C GLY A 94 -4.28 6.42 -10.68
N SER A 95 -4.78 5.46 -11.47
CA SER A 95 -5.01 4.09 -11.02
C SER A 95 -3.79 3.22 -11.23
N VAL A 96 -3.37 2.51 -10.18
CA VAL A 96 -2.30 1.49 -10.24
C VAL A 96 -2.60 0.37 -11.23
N THR A 97 -3.88 0.12 -11.55
CA THR A 97 -4.29 -0.87 -12.56
C THR A 97 -3.91 -0.48 -13.99
N SER A 98 -3.51 0.77 -14.23
CA SER A 98 -3.05 1.24 -15.55
C SER A 98 -1.63 0.80 -15.91
N ILE A 99 -0.88 0.30 -14.94
CA ILE A 99 0.52 -0.14 -15.06
C ILE A 99 0.68 -1.57 -14.58
N ARG A 100 1.71 -2.25 -15.09
CA ARG A 100 2.06 -3.61 -14.70
C ARG A 100 3.53 -3.67 -14.29
N TRP A 101 3.78 -3.95 -13.01
CA TRP A 101 5.12 -4.17 -12.51
C TRP A 101 5.65 -5.54 -12.94
N TRP A 102 6.97 -5.62 -13.12
CA TRP A 102 7.60 -6.86 -13.54
C TRP A 102 7.41 -7.96 -12.48
N GLY A 103 6.96 -9.13 -12.94
CA GLY A 103 6.64 -10.27 -12.07
C GLY A 103 5.17 -10.31 -11.60
N GLN A 104 4.37 -9.27 -11.89
CA GLN A 104 2.93 -9.29 -11.67
C GLN A 104 2.26 -10.20 -12.71
N LYS A 105 1.52 -11.22 -12.23
CA LYS A 105 0.78 -12.14 -13.11
C LYS A 105 -0.43 -11.44 -13.73
N ASP A 106 -0.76 -11.79 -14.96
CA ASP A 106 -2.01 -11.36 -15.59
C ASP A 106 -3.21 -11.94 -14.84
N PHE A 107 -4.28 -11.16 -14.77
CA PHE A 107 -5.54 -11.62 -14.20
C PHE A 107 -6.09 -12.75 -15.07
N THR A 108 -5.88 -13.99 -14.63
CA THR A 108 -6.44 -15.18 -15.27
C THR A 108 -7.68 -15.56 -14.49
N PRO A 109 -8.84 -15.78 -15.14
CA PRO A 109 -10.03 -16.27 -14.46
C PRO A 109 -9.66 -17.53 -13.68
N GLU A 110 -9.95 -17.55 -12.37
CA GLU A 110 -9.52 -18.65 -11.52
C GLU A 110 -10.11 -19.97 -12.02
N THR A 111 -9.24 -20.86 -12.52
CA THR A 111 -9.57 -22.29 -12.63
C THR A 111 -9.82 -22.84 -11.22
N PRO A 112 -10.74 -23.79 -11.03
CA PRO A 112 -11.02 -24.37 -9.71
C PRO A 112 -9.73 -24.89 -9.08
N LYS A 113 -9.24 -24.21 -8.03
CA LYS A 113 -8.01 -24.58 -7.32
C LYS A 113 -8.28 -25.85 -6.52
N ALA A 114 -7.34 -26.80 -6.60
CA ALA A 114 -7.29 -27.98 -5.73
C ALA A 114 -7.34 -27.55 -4.24
N PRO A 115 -7.82 -28.42 -3.32
CA PRO A 115 -7.95 -28.07 -1.91
C PRO A 115 -6.62 -27.52 -1.34
N PRO A 116 -6.66 -26.40 -0.59
CA PRO A 116 -5.46 -25.68 -0.22
C PRO A 116 -4.62 -26.50 0.76
N THR A 117 -3.38 -26.79 0.36
CA THR A 117 -2.34 -27.39 1.22
C THR A 117 -1.84 -26.39 2.27
N PRO A 118 -1.18 -26.84 3.36
CA PRO A 118 -0.64 -25.93 4.38
C PRO A 118 0.32 -24.88 3.81
N LEU A 119 1.10 -25.26 2.78
CA LEU A 119 2.03 -24.35 2.10
C LEU A 119 1.31 -23.27 1.30
N THR A 120 0.19 -23.59 0.64
CA THR A 120 -0.59 -22.58 -0.10
C THR A 120 -1.29 -21.63 0.85
N ARG A 121 -1.79 -22.11 2.00
CA ARG A 121 -2.37 -21.24 3.05
C ARG A 121 -1.34 -20.28 3.63
N LEU A 122 -0.11 -20.74 3.86
CA LEU A 122 0.98 -19.87 4.34
C LEU A 122 1.31 -18.79 3.31
N LYS A 123 1.40 -19.15 2.02
CA LYS A 123 1.65 -18.18 0.95
C LYS A 123 0.53 -17.14 0.85
N GLU A 124 -0.72 -17.57 0.88
CA GLU A 124 -1.89 -16.68 0.88
C GLU A 124 -1.89 -15.74 2.10
N ALA A 125 -1.56 -16.26 3.29
CA ALA A 125 -1.45 -15.44 4.49
C ALA A 125 -0.36 -14.37 4.37
N VAL A 126 0.79 -14.71 3.79
CA VAL A 126 1.88 -13.76 3.53
C VAL A 126 1.48 -12.72 2.48
N GLU A 127 0.80 -13.13 1.40
CA GLU A 127 0.27 -12.20 0.40
C GLU A 127 -0.73 -11.23 1.02
N ILE A 128 -1.68 -11.73 1.82
CA ILE A 128 -2.64 -10.90 2.56
C ILE A 128 -1.91 -9.96 3.51
N ALA A 129 -0.92 -10.46 4.25
CA ALA A 129 -0.16 -9.66 5.21
C ALA A 129 0.65 -8.52 4.56
N GLY A 130 1.03 -8.69 3.29
CA GLY A 130 1.70 -7.68 2.49
C GLY A 130 0.75 -6.71 1.76
N ARG A 131 -0.57 -6.94 1.77
CA ARG A 131 -1.52 -6.02 1.14
C ARG A 131 -1.60 -4.72 1.93
N ARG A 132 -1.67 -3.60 1.19
CA ARG A 132 -1.80 -2.26 1.76
C ARG A 132 -2.94 -2.16 2.77
N ASP A 133 -4.09 -2.70 2.38
CA ASP A 133 -5.34 -2.68 3.15
C ASP A 133 -5.22 -3.45 4.48
N PHE A 134 -4.36 -4.47 4.54
CA PHE A 134 -4.17 -5.30 5.74
C PHE A 134 -3.34 -4.59 6.81
N PHE A 135 -2.29 -3.85 6.44
CA PHE A 135 -1.49 -3.14 7.46
C PHE A 135 -2.26 -1.95 8.04
N THR A 136 -3.07 -1.25 7.25
CA THR A 136 -3.93 -0.15 7.73
C THR A 136 -4.94 -0.66 8.75
N PHE A 137 -5.51 -1.84 8.51
CA PHE A 137 -6.36 -2.54 9.49
C PHE A 137 -5.60 -2.95 10.76
N LEU A 138 -4.33 -3.36 10.64
CA LEU A 138 -3.52 -3.84 11.78
C LEU A 138 -3.16 -2.72 12.77
N TYR A 139 -3.15 -1.46 12.34
CA TYR A 139 -2.75 -0.33 13.16
C TYR A 139 -3.70 -0.03 14.32
N LEU A 140 -5.02 -0.23 14.14
CA LEU A 140 -6.01 -0.03 15.19
C LEU A 140 -5.87 -1.02 16.37
N PRO A 141 -5.86 -2.35 16.16
CA PRO A 141 -5.64 -3.30 17.24
C PRO A 141 -4.23 -3.15 17.85
N ALA A 142 -3.20 -2.85 17.04
CA ALA A 142 -1.86 -2.60 17.57
C ALA A 142 -1.81 -1.37 18.50
N ALA A 143 -2.52 -0.30 18.15
CA ALA A 143 -2.65 0.90 18.98
C ALA A 143 -3.43 0.63 20.29
N LEU A 144 -4.38 -0.30 20.28
CA LEU A 144 -5.17 -0.67 21.48
C LEU A 144 -4.38 -1.58 22.45
N VAL A 145 -3.53 -2.47 21.93
CA VAL A 145 -2.77 -3.44 22.74
C VAL A 145 -1.36 -2.92 23.10
N GLY A 146 -0.97 -1.74 22.59
CA GLY A 146 0.36 -1.17 22.83
C GLY A 146 1.48 -1.80 22.01
N LEU A 147 1.14 -2.54 20.94
CA LEU A 147 2.10 -3.18 20.03
C LEU A 147 2.46 -2.27 18.85
N THR A 148 2.48 -0.95 19.08
CA THR A 148 2.70 0.06 18.03
C THR A 148 4.08 -0.06 17.39
N GLU A 149 5.09 -0.51 18.15
CA GLU A 149 6.43 -0.76 17.63
C GLU A 149 6.47 -1.92 16.63
N ILE A 150 5.71 -2.98 16.87
CA ILE A 150 5.61 -4.12 15.94
C ILE A 150 4.91 -3.69 14.65
N ALA A 151 3.80 -2.95 14.76
CA ALA A 151 3.10 -2.42 13.60
C ALA A 151 3.95 -1.43 12.79
N LEU A 152 4.76 -0.61 13.48
CA LEU A 152 5.72 0.29 12.86
C LEU A 152 6.81 -0.48 12.12
N ALA A 153 7.42 -1.49 12.76
CA ALA A 153 8.44 -2.34 12.15
C ALA A 153 7.92 -3.08 10.92
N TRP A 154 6.71 -3.64 11.01
CA TRP A 154 6.04 -4.31 9.89
C TRP A 154 5.85 -3.36 8.70
N SER A 155 5.35 -2.16 8.96
CA SER A 155 5.11 -1.16 7.92
C SER A 155 6.41 -0.64 7.31
N ALA A 156 7.45 -0.48 8.13
CA ALA A 156 8.79 -0.12 7.65
C ALA A 156 9.36 -1.20 6.72
N ILE A 157 9.14 -2.49 7.02
CA ILE A 157 9.53 -3.60 6.15
C ILE A 157 8.79 -3.52 4.81
N ILE A 158 7.46 -3.36 4.83
CA ILE A 158 6.66 -3.23 3.59
C ILE A 158 7.17 -2.05 2.75
N PHE A 159 7.35 -0.87 3.36
CA PHE A 159 7.84 0.31 2.65
C PHE A 159 9.25 0.10 2.07
N SER A 160 10.11 -0.59 2.82
CA SER A 160 11.46 -0.91 2.37
C SER A 160 11.44 -1.84 1.16
N VAL A 161 10.68 -2.93 1.23
CA VAL A 161 10.55 -3.91 0.15
C VAL A 161 9.94 -3.24 -1.08
N SER A 162 8.84 -2.48 -0.92
CA SER A 162 8.19 -1.78 -2.03
C SER A 162 9.13 -0.76 -2.69
N GLY A 163 9.78 0.11 -1.90
CA GLY A 163 10.70 1.12 -2.44
C GLY A 163 11.92 0.53 -3.15
N LEU A 164 12.52 -0.51 -2.56
CA LEU A 164 13.65 -1.21 -3.18
C LEU A 164 13.24 -1.92 -4.45
N THR A 165 12.11 -2.64 -4.45
CA THR A 165 11.66 -3.39 -5.63
C THR A 165 11.25 -2.47 -6.77
N THR A 166 10.47 -1.41 -6.52
CA THR A 166 10.08 -0.47 -7.58
C THR A 166 11.27 0.34 -8.07
N GLY A 167 12.15 0.79 -7.17
CA GLY A 167 13.37 1.51 -7.55
C GLY A 167 14.30 0.65 -8.39
N LEU A 168 14.50 -0.62 -8.00
CA LEU A 168 15.32 -1.57 -8.77
C LEU A 168 14.73 -1.84 -10.16
N GLN A 169 13.40 -1.94 -10.28
CA GLN A 169 12.75 -2.11 -11.59
C GLN A 169 12.97 -0.90 -12.51
N TRP A 170 12.96 0.32 -11.96
CA TRP A 170 13.33 1.51 -12.73
C TRP A 170 14.79 1.46 -13.21
N VAL A 171 15.72 1.11 -12.33
CA VAL A 171 17.15 1.05 -12.65
C VAL A 171 17.47 -0.06 -13.65
N LEU A 172 16.92 -1.26 -13.47
CA LEU A 172 17.28 -2.42 -14.29
C LEU A 172 16.48 -2.53 -15.59
N ARG A 173 15.25 -2.01 -15.64
CA ARG A 173 14.31 -2.27 -16.75
C ARG A 173 13.58 -1.04 -17.28
N GLY A 174 13.85 0.17 -16.74
CA GLY A 174 13.21 1.40 -17.20
C GLY A 174 11.74 1.53 -16.78
N GLY A 175 11.37 0.87 -15.67
CA GLY A 175 10.06 0.96 -15.03
C GLY A 175 9.07 -0.11 -15.48
N PRO A 176 7.79 0.02 -15.06
CA PRO A 176 6.74 -0.92 -15.40
C PRO A 176 6.24 -0.75 -16.84
N GLU A 177 5.49 -1.73 -17.31
CA GLU A 177 4.84 -1.71 -18.63
C GLU A 177 3.41 -1.15 -18.51
N PRO A 178 2.86 -0.56 -19.58
CA PRO A 178 1.43 -0.26 -19.63
C PRO A 178 0.60 -1.54 -19.47
N ALA A 179 -0.45 -1.52 -18.66
CA ALA A 179 -1.36 -2.64 -18.56
C ALA A 179 -2.13 -2.82 -19.88
N VAL A 180 -2.17 -4.05 -20.41
CA VAL A 180 -2.96 -4.38 -21.60
C VAL A 180 -4.43 -4.25 -21.24
N ARG A 181 -5.11 -3.21 -21.73
CA ARG A 181 -6.55 -3.09 -21.63
C ARG A 181 -7.18 -4.12 -22.56
N THR A 182 -7.57 -5.28 -22.04
CA THR A 182 -8.56 -6.10 -22.75
C THR A 182 -9.87 -5.33 -22.71
N SER A 183 -10.25 -4.78 -23.86
CA SER A 183 -11.54 -4.12 -24.12
C SER A 183 -12.72 -5.02 -23.75
#